data_AF-A0AAI9N471-F1
#
_entry.id   AF-A0AAI9N471-F1
#
_cell.length_a   1.000
_cell.length_b   1.000
_cell.length_c   1.000
_cell.angle_alpha   90.00
_cell.angle_beta   90.00
_cell.angle_gamma   90.00
#
_symmetry.space_group_name_H-M   'P 1'
#
loop_
_entity.id
_entity.type
_entity.pdbx_description
1 polymer ?
#
loop_
_entity_poly.entity_id
_entity_poly.type
_entity_poly.pdbx_seq_one_letter_code
_entity_poly.pdbx_strand_id
1 'polypeptide(L)'
;MQLHKTFIDDADVVLNRIYQKNPLRAHIAANYLLEMEMACERMVEVLKPGGYLVLVIGNNQVCGEDFFANKYLREIFVKLGLELKLELVDDIHSRGLMTKRNKTASLIACEWILLFSKS
;
A
#
# COMPACT_ATOMS: atom_id res chain seq x y z
N MET A 1 -0.81 -20.89 13.42
CA MET A 1 -0.97 -19.43 13.44
C MET A 1 -1.90 -19.07 12.29
N GLN A 2 -3.09 -18.53 12.55
CA GLN A 2 -4.11 -18.25 11.52
C GLN A 2 -3.89 -16.86 10.93
N LEU A 3 -3.85 -16.74 9.59
CA LEU A 3 -3.73 -15.45 8.91
C LEU A 3 -4.94 -14.56 9.24
N HIS A 4 -4.70 -13.37 9.76
CA HIS A 4 -5.75 -12.37 9.95
C HIS A 4 -6.17 -11.82 8.59
N LYS A 5 -7.48 -11.79 8.36
CA LYS A 5 -8.05 -11.08 7.21
C LYS A 5 -7.92 -9.58 7.41
N THR A 6 -7.64 -8.89 6.33
CA THR A 6 -7.72 -7.43 6.22
C THR A 6 -9.13 -7.05 5.74
N PHE A 7 -9.44 -5.76 5.68
CA PHE A 7 -10.71 -5.27 5.16
C PHE A 7 -10.69 -5.01 3.64
N ILE A 8 -9.72 -5.62 2.94
CA ILE A 8 -9.40 -5.38 1.53
C ILE A 8 -9.33 -6.74 0.82
N ASP A 9 -10.37 -7.07 0.07
CA ASP A 9 -10.54 -8.40 -0.53
C ASP A 9 -9.38 -8.77 -1.46
N ASP A 10 -8.95 -7.82 -2.30
CA ASP A 10 -7.83 -8.02 -3.22
C ASP A 10 -6.51 -8.30 -2.48
N ALA A 11 -6.30 -7.65 -1.34
CA ALA A 11 -5.11 -7.88 -0.52
C ALA A 11 -5.16 -9.26 0.15
N ASP A 12 -6.32 -9.67 0.67
CA ASP A 12 -6.52 -10.98 1.30
C ASP A 12 -6.24 -12.14 0.35
N VAL A 13 -6.59 -12.00 -0.94
CA VAL A 13 -6.24 -13.00 -1.97
C VAL A 13 -4.72 -13.13 -2.09
N VAL A 14 -4.00 -12.01 -2.17
CA VAL A 14 -2.53 -12.00 -2.28
C VAL A 14 -1.87 -12.53 -1.01
N LEU A 15 -2.36 -12.10 0.16
CA LEU A 15 -1.85 -12.54 1.47
C LEU A 15 -2.00 -14.05 1.66
N ASN A 16 -3.09 -14.64 1.17
CA ASN A 16 -3.25 -16.11 1.18
C ASN A 16 -2.20 -16.80 0.31
N ARG A 17 -1.90 -16.28 -0.89
CA ARG A 17 -0.82 -16.81 -1.75
C ARG A 17 0.55 -16.70 -1.08
N ILE A 18 0.83 -15.56 -0.43
CA ILE A 18 2.06 -15.36 0.34
C ILE A 18 2.12 -16.34 1.51
N TYR A 19 1.01 -16.57 2.21
CA TYR A 19 0.95 -17.45 3.38
C TYR A 19 1.32 -18.89 3.04
N GLN A 20 0.84 -19.40 1.89
CA GLN A 20 1.23 -20.73 1.40
C GLN A 20 2.74 -20.86 1.14
N LYS A 21 3.43 -19.76 0.81
CA LYS A 21 4.89 -19.75 0.59
C LYS A 21 5.67 -19.48 1.88
N ASN A 22 5.21 -18.55 2.70
CA ASN A 22 5.86 -18.11 3.92
C ASN A 22 4.83 -17.45 4.87
N PRO A 23 4.36 -18.20 5.89
CA PRO A 23 3.39 -17.70 6.86
C PRO A 23 3.82 -16.42 7.58
N LEU A 24 5.10 -16.35 8.00
CA LEU A 24 5.63 -15.17 8.70
C LEU A 24 5.56 -13.91 7.83
N ARG A 25 5.93 -14.01 6.54
CA ARG A 25 5.87 -12.88 5.62
C ARG A 25 4.44 -12.44 5.34
N ALA A 26 3.49 -13.36 5.26
CA ALA A 26 2.07 -13.03 5.15
C ALA A 26 1.56 -12.28 6.39
N HIS A 27 1.93 -12.71 7.60
CA HIS A 27 1.56 -12.01 8.82
C HIS A 27 2.14 -10.59 8.89
N ILE A 28 3.39 -10.40 8.49
CA ILE A 28 4.02 -9.07 8.42
C ILE A 28 3.27 -8.18 7.42
N ALA A 29 2.95 -8.69 6.23
CA ALA A 29 2.24 -7.93 5.21
C ALA A 29 0.78 -7.61 5.60
N ALA A 30 0.10 -8.53 6.29
CA ALA A 30 -1.24 -8.31 6.81
C ALA A 30 -1.24 -7.24 7.92
N ASN A 31 -0.31 -7.33 8.88
CA ASN A 31 -0.17 -6.33 9.94
C ASN A 31 0.14 -4.95 9.37
N TYR A 32 0.97 -4.85 8.33
CA TYR A 32 1.22 -3.59 7.64
C TYR A 32 -0.08 -2.95 7.14
N LEU A 33 -1.00 -3.71 6.54
CA LEU A 33 -2.26 -3.14 6.04
C LEU A 33 -3.19 -2.72 7.18
N LEU A 34 -3.26 -3.49 8.27
CA LEU A 34 -4.05 -3.13 9.45
C LEU A 34 -3.53 -1.85 10.11
N GLU A 35 -2.21 -1.72 10.28
CA GLU A 35 -1.60 -0.51 10.82
C GLU A 35 -1.80 0.70 9.88
N MET A 36 -1.70 0.48 8.57
CA MET A 36 -1.94 1.52 7.58
C MET A 36 -3.39 1.98 7.56
N GLU A 37 -4.36 1.09 7.76
CA GLU A 37 -5.76 1.46 7.89
C GLU A 37 -5.98 2.43 9.05
N MET A 38 -5.46 2.11 10.24
CA MET A 38 -5.51 3.00 11.41
C MET A 38 -4.84 4.36 11.13
N ALA A 39 -3.72 4.36 10.41
CA ALA A 39 -3.06 5.61 10.01
C ALA A 39 -3.90 6.41 9.02
N CYS A 40 -4.55 5.75 8.05
CA CYS A 40 -5.44 6.37 7.07
C CYS A 40 -6.65 6.99 7.76
N GLU A 41 -7.30 6.28 8.69
CA GLU A 41 -8.40 6.80 9.50
C GLU A 41 -8.01 8.11 10.18
N ARG A 42 -6.85 8.10 10.87
CA ARG A 42 -6.39 9.30 11.58
C ARG A 42 -6.05 10.44 10.62
N MET A 43 -5.44 10.16 9.47
CA MET A 43 -5.15 11.15 8.43
C MET A 43 -6.43 11.80 7.90
N VAL A 44 -7.47 10.99 7.62
CA VAL A 44 -8.76 11.50 7.14
C VAL A 44 -9.46 12.32 8.21
N GLU A 45 -9.42 11.88 9.47
CA GLU A 45 -10.05 12.58 10.60
C GLU A 45 -9.51 14.01 10.77
N VAL A 46 -8.17 14.18 10.75
CA VAL A 46 -7.52 15.48 10.95
C VAL A 46 -7.51 16.37 9.70
N LEU A 47 -7.73 15.79 8.51
CA LEU A 47 -7.80 16.57 7.28
C LEU A 47 -9.03 17.48 7.33
N LYS A 48 -8.83 18.78 7.11
CA LYS A 48 -9.93 19.75 7.06
C LYS A 48 -10.87 19.47 5.86
N PRO A 49 -12.17 19.79 5.95
CA PRO A 49 -13.04 19.82 4.79
C PRO A 49 -12.47 20.72 3.68
N GLY A 50 -12.57 20.28 2.43
CA GLY A 50 -11.91 20.90 1.27
C GLY A 50 -10.38 20.72 1.24
N GLY A 51 -9.80 19.97 2.18
CA GLY A 51 -8.38 19.65 2.22
C GLY A 51 -7.99 18.55 1.23
N TYR A 52 -6.71 18.53 0.87
CA TYR A 52 -6.15 17.52 -0.03
C TYR A 52 -5.14 16.64 0.70
N LEU A 53 -5.11 15.36 0.32
CA LEU A 53 -4.10 14.38 0.73
C LEU A 53 -3.35 13.91 -0.50
N VAL A 54 -2.03 13.95 -0.45
CA VAL A 54 -1.15 13.40 -1.49
C VAL A 54 -0.44 12.18 -0.91
N LEU A 55 -0.64 11.02 -1.53
CA LEU A 55 0.03 9.78 -1.19
C LEU A 55 1.01 9.44 -2.30
N VAL A 56 2.30 9.39 -1.96
CA VAL A 56 3.35 8.86 -2.84
C VAL A 56 3.74 7.48 -2.33
N ILE A 57 3.58 6.44 -3.15
CA ILE A 57 3.82 5.07 -2.73
C ILE A 57 4.35 4.20 -3.87
N GLY A 58 5.40 3.44 -3.59
CA GLY A 58 5.92 2.40 -4.47
C GLY A 58 5.28 1.05 -4.18
N ASN A 59 4.93 0.32 -5.24
CA ASN A 59 4.54 -1.08 -5.10
C ASN A 59 5.77 -1.95 -4.83
N ASN A 60 5.56 -3.05 -4.12
CA ASN A 60 6.62 -3.98 -3.79
C ASN A 60 6.22 -5.42 -4.14
N GLN A 61 7.13 -6.34 -3.86
CA GLN A 61 6.91 -7.76 -4.01
C GLN A 61 7.21 -8.46 -2.68
N VAL A 62 6.34 -9.38 -2.28
CA VAL A 62 6.49 -10.17 -1.06
C VAL A 62 6.45 -11.64 -1.45
N CYS A 63 7.53 -12.38 -1.22
CA CYS A 63 7.62 -13.80 -1.58
C CYS A 63 7.30 -14.10 -3.05
N GLY A 64 7.72 -13.21 -3.96
CA GLY A 64 7.45 -13.35 -5.39
C GLY A 64 6.02 -12.97 -5.81
N GLU A 65 5.16 -12.57 -4.88
CA GLU A 65 3.81 -12.06 -5.17
C GLU A 65 3.84 -10.53 -5.23
N ASP A 66 3.27 -9.96 -6.29
CA ASP A 66 3.13 -8.51 -6.39
C ASP A 66 2.15 -8.00 -5.34
N PHE A 67 2.60 -7.01 -4.58
CA PHE A 67 1.86 -6.42 -3.49
C PHE A 67 1.60 -4.95 -3.82
N PHE A 68 0.39 -4.70 -4.32
CA PHE A 68 0.00 -3.41 -4.90
C PHE A 68 -0.49 -2.44 -3.84
N ALA A 69 0.41 -1.99 -2.97
CA ALA A 69 0.09 -1.09 -1.86
C ALA A 69 -0.64 0.19 -2.32
N ASN A 70 -0.35 0.71 -3.51
CA ASN A 70 -1.07 1.86 -4.07
C ASN A 70 -2.59 1.60 -4.19
N LYS A 71 -2.98 0.41 -4.65
CA LYS A 71 -4.38 0.01 -4.83
C LYS A 71 -5.05 -0.22 -3.48
N TYR A 72 -4.38 -0.91 -2.57
CA TYR A 72 -4.93 -1.21 -1.25
C TYR A 72 -5.22 0.06 -0.47
N LEU A 73 -4.26 0.98 -0.39
CA LEU A 73 -4.45 2.25 0.33
C LEU A 73 -5.45 3.17 -0.34
N ARG A 74 -5.51 3.18 -1.68
CA ARG A 74 -6.57 3.89 -2.42
C ARG A 74 -7.95 3.44 -1.98
N GLU A 75 -8.17 2.12 -1.88
CA GLU A 75 -9.45 1.57 -1.46
C GLU A 75 -9.81 2.00 -0.03
N ILE A 76 -8.85 1.96 0.89
CA ILE A 76 -9.05 2.44 2.27
C ILE A 76 -9.49 3.91 2.26
N PHE A 77 -8.75 4.79 1.58
CA PHE A 77 -9.09 6.22 1.56
C PHE A 77 -10.46 6.51 0.95
N VAL A 78 -10.84 5.79 -0.10
CA VAL A 78 -12.17 5.90 -0.71
C VAL A 78 -13.26 5.42 0.25
N LYS A 79 -13.05 4.30 0.96
CA LYS A 79 -13.97 3.79 1.99
C LYS A 79 -14.14 4.79 3.15
N LEU A 80 -13.08 5.52 3.49
CA LEU A 80 -13.09 6.58 4.51
C LEU A 80 -13.73 7.90 4.03
N GLY A 81 -14.23 7.96 2.80
CA GLY A 81 -14.96 9.10 2.26
C GLY A 81 -14.10 10.16 1.58
N LEU A 82 -12.83 9.87 1.29
CA LEU A 82 -12.05 10.72 0.39
C LEU A 82 -12.38 10.42 -1.07
N GLU A 83 -12.34 11.45 -1.91
CA GLU A 83 -12.50 11.31 -3.35
C GLU A 83 -11.13 11.35 -4.04
N LEU A 84 -10.83 10.35 -4.88
CA LEU A 84 -9.63 10.36 -5.71
C LEU A 84 -9.79 11.37 -6.85
N LYS A 85 -8.90 12.36 -6.91
CA LYS A 85 -8.89 13.41 -7.94
C LYS A 85 -7.88 13.17 -9.03
N LEU A 86 -6.73 12.58 -8.70
CA LEU A 86 -5.65 12.32 -9.66
C LEU A 86 -4.84 11.10 -9.24
N GLU A 87 -4.42 10.32 -10.23
CA GLU A 87 -3.50 9.18 -10.08
C GLU A 87 -2.43 9.31 -11.16
N LEU A 88 -1.17 9.41 -10.74
CA LEU A 88 -0.01 9.51 -11.61
C LEU A 88 0.96 8.37 -11.32
N VAL A 89 1.77 8.05 -12.32
CA VAL A 89 2.90 7.12 -12.20
C VAL A 89 4.16 7.89 -12.54
N ASP A 90 5.16 7.81 -11.66
CA ASP A 90 6.49 8.37 -11.88
C ASP A 90 7.52 7.23 -12.00
N ASP A 91 8.29 7.25 -13.07
CA ASP A 91 9.33 6.26 -13.34
C ASP A 91 10.61 6.66 -12.61
N ILE A 92 11.14 5.76 -11.77
CA ILE A 92 12.37 6.03 -11.02
C ILE A 92 13.58 5.81 -11.94
N HIS A 93 14.00 6.87 -12.62
CA HIS A 93 15.13 6.83 -13.56
C HIS A 93 16.52 6.86 -12.91
N SER A 94 16.68 7.47 -11.72
CA SER A 94 17.99 7.64 -11.06
C SER A 94 17.96 7.12 -9.61
N ARG A 95 19.02 6.40 -9.21
CA ARG A 95 19.11 5.70 -7.92
C ARG A 95 20.31 6.22 -7.12
N GLY A 96 20.20 7.46 -6.63
CA GLY A 96 21.22 8.06 -5.76
C GLY A 96 21.40 7.34 -4.41
N LEU A 97 20.48 6.45 -4.04
CA LEU A 97 20.52 5.63 -2.83
C LEU A 97 20.92 4.17 -3.13
N MET A 98 21.68 3.59 -2.22
CA MET A 98 22.33 2.27 -2.32
C MET A 98 21.36 1.17 -2.80
N THR A 99 21.68 0.54 -3.93
CA THR A 99 20.87 -0.52 -4.58
C THR A 99 21.04 -1.90 -3.96
N LYS A 100 21.87 -2.03 -2.92
CA LYS A 100 22.18 -3.30 -2.26
C LYS A 100 21.05 -3.71 -1.30
N ARG A 101 19.86 -3.99 -1.84
CA ARG A 101 18.79 -4.69 -1.12
C ARG A 101 18.99 -6.21 -1.24
N ASN A 102 18.49 -6.96 -0.26
CA ASN A 102 18.52 -8.43 -0.23
C ASN A 102 18.06 -9.01 -1.58
N LYS A 103 18.70 -10.10 -2.06
CA LYS A 103 18.39 -10.84 -3.31
C LYS A 103 16.92 -11.26 -3.49
N THR A 104 16.09 -11.07 -2.47
CA THR A 104 14.69 -11.50 -2.38
C THR A 104 13.67 -10.39 -2.63
N ALA A 105 14.08 -9.13 -2.78
CA ALA A 105 13.18 -8.01 -3.10
C ALA A 105 13.49 -7.47 -4.50
N SER A 106 12.48 -7.42 -5.38
CA SER A 106 12.60 -6.85 -6.72
C SER A 106 12.84 -5.33 -6.70
N LEU A 107 13.33 -4.80 -7.81
CA LEU A 107 13.53 -3.35 -7.99
C LEU A 107 12.16 -2.65 -8.10
N ILE A 108 11.95 -1.62 -7.30
CA ILE A 108 10.82 -0.69 -7.48
C ILE A 108 11.17 0.17 -8.69
N ALA A 109 10.45 -0.01 -9.78
CA ALA A 109 10.67 0.71 -11.03
C ALA A 109 9.87 2.02 -11.12
N CYS A 110 8.73 2.07 -10.43
CA CYS A 110 7.81 3.20 -10.46
C CYS A 110 7.24 3.50 -9.07
N GLU A 111 6.89 4.75 -8.85
CA GLU A 111 6.12 5.25 -7.72
C GLU A 111 4.77 5.76 -8.22
N TRP A 112 3.75 5.62 -7.37
CA TRP A 112 2.39 6.08 -7.64
C TRP A 112 2.13 7.32 -6.80
N ILE A 113 1.56 8.35 -7.42
CA ILE A 113 1.17 9.59 -6.76
C ILE A 113 -0.35 9.70 -6.84
N LEU A 114 -1.01 9.60 -5.69
CA LEU A 114 -2.47 9.67 -5.57
C LEU A 114 -2.85 10.96 -4.86
N LEU A 115 -3.69 11.77 -5.51
CA LEU A 115 -4.27 12.98 -4.92
C LEU A 115 -5.72 12.70 -4.56
N PHE A 116 -6.04 12.89 -3.28
CA PHE A 116 -7.38 12.81 -2.76
C PHE A 116 -7.86 14.16 -2.25
N SER A 117 -9.18 14.36 -2.23
CA SER A 117 -9.80 15.50 -1.55
C SER A 117 -10.83 15.03 -0.51
N LYS A 118 -10.91 15.74 0.61
CA LYS A 118 -12.00 15.61 1.58
C LYS A 118 -13.10 16.61 1.23
N SER A 119 -14.33 16.13 1.10
CA SER A 119 -15.50 17.00 0.93
C SER A 119 -15.78 17.83 2.18
#